data_AF-A0A925NBW1-F1
#
_entry.id   AF-A0A925NBW1-F1
#
_cell.length_a   1.000
_cell.length_b   1.000
_cell.length_c   1.000
_cell.angle_alpha   90.00
_cell.angle_beta   90.00
_cell.angle_gamma   90.00
#
_symmetry.space_group_name_H-M   'P 1'
#
loop_
_entity.id
_entity.type
_entity.pdbx_description
1 polymer ?
#
loop_
_entity_poly.entity_id
_entity_poly.type
_entity_poly.pdbx_seq_one_letter_code
_entity_poly.pdbx_strand_id
1 'polypeptide(L)'
;MSIYCGREFSDGDIQAIKLLMQQNPSLRRTPLSRKLCELLDWTKPNGELKDMTCRVALLRMQADGLITLPPSRMPGGRGRPHFPPTSATDAQTALLQPVHELASLTLRPVKGTQASRLWNEFIARYHYLGYTPMSGSQIRYNVFAGEQLVALLSFGASAWKLAGRERYIGWQERERMKNLQLVVNNARFLILPWIQSKGLASKILSRVARQLPLDWQQRYGYRPVLFETFVESERHRGTCYKAANWVHVGQTTGRGKKSVVHRQIIPIKDIWLYPLRKDSVSILCR
;
A
#
# COMPACT_ATOMS: atom_id res chain seq x y z
N MET A 1 8.16 28.49 1.87
CA MET A 1 8.43 27.06 1.62
C MET A 1 7.15 26.26 1.71
N SER A 2 6.86 25.43 0.71
CA SER A 2 5.64 24.61 0.64
C SER A 2 6.00 23.12 0.61
N ILE A 3 5.23 22.28 1.30
CA ILE A 3 5.50 20.83 1.36
C ILE A 3 4.58 20.07 0.40
N TYR A 4 5.17 19.43 -0.61
CA TYR A 4 4.46 18.56 -1.53
C TYR A 4 5.02 17.13 -1.48
N CYS A 5 4.13 16.16 -1.24
CA CYS A 5 4.48 14.74 -1.20
C CYS A 5 5.66 14.41 -0.25
N GLY A 6 5.78 15.15 0.86
CA GLY A 6 6.82 14.97 1.86
C GLY A 6 8.18 15.60 1.51
N ARG A 7 8.28 16.35 0.40
CA ARG A 7 9.45 17.16 0.05
C ARG A 7 9.12 18.64 0.24
N GLU A 8 10.06 19.38 0.83
CA GLU A 8 10.02 20.83 0.90
C GLU A 8 10.41 21.42 -0.46
N PHE A 9 9.65 22.42 -0.89
CA PHE A 9 9.93 23.22 -2.08
C PHE A 9 10.14 24.66 -1.65
N SER A 10 11.33 25.18 -1.94
CA SER A 10 11.66 26.59 -1.84
C SER A 10 11.05 27.37 -3.00
N ASP A 11 11.00 28.70 -2.87
CA ASP A 11 10.56 29.54 -3.98
C ASP A 11 11.50 29.41 -5.18
N GLY A 12 12.80 29.18 -4.94
CA GLY A 12 13.78 28.85 -5.98
C GLY A 12 13.44 27.57 -6.74
N ASP A 13 13.01 26.51 -6.05
CA ASP A 13 12.56 25.27 -6.71
C ASP A 13 11.35 25.53 -7.61
N ILE A 14 10.39 26.34 -7.15
CA ILE A 14 9.21 26.70 -7.94
C ILE A 14 9.61 27.51 -9.19
N GLN A 15 10.56 28.44 -9.07
CA GLN A 15 11.08 29.18 -10.23
C GLN A 15 11.84 28.27 -11.19
N ALA A 16 12.64 27.33 -10.70
CA ALA A 16 13.33 26.35 -11.53
C ALA A 16 12.33 25.47 -12.32
N ILE A 17 11.21 25.08 -11.70
CA ILE A 17 10.12 24.37 -12.38
C ILE A 17 9.53 25.21 -13.51
N LYS A 18 9.23 26.50 -13.25
CA LYS A 18 8.70 27.42 -14.26
C LYS A 18 9.66 27.59 -15.44
N LEU A 19 10.94 27.81 -15.15
CA LEU A 19 11.99 27.95 -16.17
C LEU A 19 12.11 26.67 -17.02
N LEU A 20 12.11 25.49 -16.39
CA LEU A 20 12.15 24.20 -17.09
C LEU A 20 10.96 24.05 -18.05
N MET A 21 9.77 24.48 -17.64
CA MET A 21 8.58 24.45 -18.47
C MET A 21 8.64 25.45 -19.63
N GLN A 22 9.15 26.66 -19.39
CA GLN A 22 9.34 27.70 -20.43
C GLN A 22 10.36 27.28 -21.48
N GLN A 23 11.48 26.70 -21.07
CA GLN A 23 12.51 26.19 -21.99
C GLN A 23 12.05 24.97 -22.80
N ASN A 24 10.99 24.30 -22.36
CA ASN A 24 10.55 23.05 -22.97
C ASN A 24 9.01 22.99 -23.13
N PRO A 25 8.40 23.91 -23.91
CA PRO A 25 6.95 24.11 -23.96
C PRO A 25 6.17 22.90 -24.53
N SER A 26 6.83 22.03 -25.29
CA SER A 26 6.24 20.82 -25.87
C SER A 26 6.26 19.60 -24.93
N LEU A 27 6.93 19.68 -23.78
CA LEU A 27 7.05 18.52 -22.89
C LEU A 27 5.71 18.13 -22.31
N ARG A 28 5.42 16.83 -22.41
CA ARG A 28 4.30 16.21 -21.71
C ARG A 28 4.65 16.07 -20.23
N ARG A 29 3.62 15.96 -19.38
CA ARG A 29 3.76 15.86 -17.92
C ARG A 29 4.70 14.74 -17.46
N THR A 30 4.77 13.61 -18.18
CA THR A 30 5.68 12.49 -17.86
C THR A 30 7.16 12.82 -18.09
N PRO A 31 7.59 13.19 -19.31
CA PRO A 31 8.94 13.71 -19.53
C PRO A 31 9.33 14.86 -18.60
N LEU A 32 8.41 15.82 -18.38
CA LEU A 32 8.63 16.94 -17.46
C LEU A 32 8.98 16.45 -16.04
N SER A 33 8.19 15.50 -15.51
CA SER A 33 8.45 14.96 -14.17
C SER A 33 9.78 14.21 -14.05
N ARG A 34 10.27 13.57 -15.11
CA ARG A 34 11.56 12.88 -15.11
C ARG A 34 12.71 13.89 -15.08
N LYS A 35 12.70 14.86 -15.99
CA LYS A 35 13.69 15.97 -16.00
C LYS A 35 13.71 16.72 -14.67
N LEU A 36 12.55 16.97 -14.08
CA LEU A 36 12.48 17.62 -12.78
C LEU A 36 13.06 16.74 -11.66
N CYS A 37 12.79 15.43 -11.68
CA CYS A 37 13.43 14.52 -10.73
C CYS A 37 14.95 14.49 -10.89
N GLU A 38 15.48 14.55 -12.11
CA GLU A 38 16.92 14.63 -12.36
C GLU A 38 17.51 15.94 -11.81
N LEU A 39 16.87 17.07 -12.13
CA LEU A 39 17.30 18.41 -11.68
C LEU A 39 17.33 18.55 -10.15
N LEU A 40 16.37 17.94 -9.46
CA LEU A 40 16.21 18.05 -8.01
C LEU A 40 16.83 16.88 -7.23
N ASP A 41 17.56 15.99 -7.91
CA ASP A 41 18.02 14.70 -7.39
C ASP A 41 16.93 13.94 -6.60
N TRP A 42 15.73 13.89 -7.19
CA TRP A 42 14.55 13.35 -6.55
C TRP A 42 14.38 11.86 -6.88
N THR A 43 15.18 11.05 -6.20
CA THR A 43 15.27 9.60 -6.39
C THR A 43 14.63 8.81 -5.24
N LYS A 44 14.35 7.54 -5.53
CA LYS A 44 13.97 6.51 -4.55
C LYS A 44 15.24 5.88 -3.96
N PRO A 45 15.14 5.14 -2.84
CA PRO A 45 16.29 4.43 -2.27
C PRO A 45 16.96 3.42 -3.20
N ASN A 46 16.24 2.92 -4.21
CA ASN A 46 16.79 2.05 -5.26
C ASN A 46 17.40 2.81 -6.46
N GLY A 47 17.57 4.13 -6.37
CA GLY A 47 18.13 4.98 -7.43
C GLY A 47 17.15 5.40 -8.53
N GLU A 48 15.96 4.80 -8.61
CA GLU A 48 14.97 5.19 -9.62
C GLU A 48 14.38 6.58 -9.34
N LEU A 49 14.06 7.34 -10.40
CA LEU A 49 13.38 8.63 -10.28
C LEU A 49 12.02 8.49 -9.58
N LYS A 50 11.67 9.47 -8.73
CA LYS A 50 10.33 9.61 -8.12
C LYS A 50 9.31 10.25 -9.07
N ASP A 51 9.33 9.92 -10.36
CA ASP A 51 8.56 10.60 -11.43
C ASP A 51 7.05 10.62 -11.17
N MET A 52 6.47 9.50 -10.69
CA MET A 52 5.06 9.42 -10.29
C MET A 52 4.73 10.38 -9.14
N THR A 53 5.55 10.40 -8.09
CA THR A 53 5.38 11.29 -6.93
C THR A 53 5.54 12.75 -7.33
N CYS A 54 6.51 13.03 -8.20
CA CYS A 54 6.76 14.34 -8.79
C CYS A 54 5.55 14.82 -9.60
N ARG A 55 4.94 13.98 -10.45
CA ARG A 55 3.68 14.32 -11.14
C ARG A 55 2.56 14.67 -10.17
N VAL A 56 2.43 13.95 -9.05
CA VAL A 56 1.42 14.28 -8.03
C VAL A 56 1.71 15.62 -7.36
N ALA A 57 2.98 15.92 -7.04
CA ALA A 57 3.39 17.20 -6.51
C ALA A 57 3.07 18.34 -7.49
N LEU A 58 3.43 18.21 -8.76
CA LEU A 58 3.13 19.18 -9.82
C LEU A 58 1.62 19.42 -9.96
N LEU A 59 0.79 18.38 -9.91
CA LEU A 59 -0.67 18.52 -9.96
C LEU A 59 -1.21 19.31 -8.75
N ARG A 60 -0.64 19.12 -7.56
CA ARG A 60 -1.02 19.87 -6.35
C ARG A 60 -0.54 21.32 -6.42
N MET A 61 0.68 21.57 -6.89
CA MET A 61 1.19 22.92 -7.12
C MET A 61 0.32 23.70 -8.12
N GLN A 62 -0.17 23.03 -9.17
CA GLN A 62 -1.14 23.64 -10.07
C GLN A 62 -2.48 23.93 -9.38
N ALA A 63 -3.00 23.00 -8.58
CA ALA A 63 -4.24 23.21 -7.84
C ALA A 63 -4.13 24.38 -6.85
N ASP A 64 -2.93 24.61 -6.30
CA ASP A 64 -2.62 25.74 -5.41
C ASP A 64 -2.25 27.02 -6.18
N GLY A 65 -2.34 27.03 -7.52
CA GLY A 65 -2.10 28.20 -8.37
C GLY A 65 -0.64 28.59 -8.59
N LEU A 66 0.32 27.76 -8.17
CA LEU A 66 1.76 28.10 -8.24
C LEU A 66 2.35 27.95 -9.66
N ILE A 67 1.81 27.03 -10.45
CA ILE A 67 2.26 26.71 -11.82
C ILE A 67 1.06 26.34 -12.71
N THR A 68 1.23 26.39 -14.03
CA THR A 68 0.21 25.95 -15.00
C THR A 68 0.78 24.83 -15.86
N LEU A 69 0.38 23.57 -15.61
CA LEU A 69 0.88 22.43 -16.37
C LEU A 69 0.27 22.39 -17.77
N PRO A 70 0.98 21.82 -18.76
CA PRO A 70 0.42 21.56 -20.07
C PRO A 70 -0.88 20.73 -19.95
N PRO A 71 -1.88 20.98 -20.81
CA PRO A 71 -3.17 20.31 -20.73
C PRO A 71 -3.03 18.78 -20.83
N SER A 72 -3.91 18.06 -20.14
CA SER A 72 -3.95 16.60 -20.24
C SER A 72 -4.43 16.20 -21.63
N ARG A 73 -3.69 15.32 -22.31
CA ARG A 73 -4.08 14.74 -23.60
C ARG A 73 -4.87 13.42 -23.46
N MET A 74 -5.14 12.99 -22.23
CA MET A 74 -6.02 11.84 -21.95
C MET A 74 -7.44 12.38 -21.74
N PRO A 75 -8.38 12.15 -22.68
CA PRO A 75 -9.77 12.55 -22.51
C PRO A 75 -10.43 11.66 -21.45
N GLY A 76 -11.11 12.28 -20.48
CA GLY A 76 -11.81 11.58 -19.40
C GLY A 76 -10.87 11.04 -18.33
N GLY A 77 -11.16 11.35 -17.06
CA GLY A 77 -10.48 10.70 -15.94
C GLY A 77 -10.59 9.18 -16.09
N ARG A 78 -9.52 8.44 -15.76
CA ARG A 78 -9.57 6.97 -15.77
C ARG A 78 -10.71 6.54 -14.85
N GLY A 79 -11.75 5.91 -15.43
CA GLY A 79 -12.84 5.31 -14.66
C GLY A 79 -12.30 4.34 -13.61
N ARG A 80 -13.12 4.03 -12.60
CA ARG A 80 -12.74 3.03 -11.60
C ARG A 80 -12.44 1.71 -12.33
N PRO A 81 -11.29 1.07 -12.08
CA PRO A 81 -10.98 -0.19 -12.73
C PRO A 81 -12.07 -1.23 -12.43
N HIS A 82 -12.57 -1.87 -13.48
CA HIS A 82 -13.60 -2.89 -13.39
C HIS A 82 -13.01 -4.24 -13.84
N PHE A 83 -13.24 -5.27 -13.03
CA PHE A 83 -12.76 -6.64 -13.26
C PHE A 83 -13.97 -7.57 -13.19
N PRO A 84 -14.71 -7.74 -14.30
CA PRO A 84 -15.85 -8.66 -14.32
C PRO A 84 -15.36 -10.10 -14.10
N PRO A 85 -16.16 -10.95 -13.43
CA PRO A 85 -15.78 -12.33 -13.17
C PRO A 85 -15.67 -13.11 -14.48
N THR A 86 -14.65 -13.94 -14.57
CA THR A 86 -14.41 -14.92 -15.63
C THR A 86 -14.30 -16.31 -15.03
N SER A 87 -14.35 -17.35 -15.87
CA SER A 87 -14.18 -18.73 -15.41
C SER A 87 -12.82 -18.99 -14.75
N ALA A 88 -11.80 -18.18 -15.05
CA ALA A 88 -10.47 -18.30 -14.45
C ALA A 88 -10.45 -18.03 -12.93
N THR A 89 -11.50 -17.39 -12.39
CA THR A 89 -11.65 -17.16 -10.95
C THR A 89 -12.84 -17.89 -10.35
N ASP A 90 -13.42 -18.87 -11.03
CA ASP A 90 -14.56 -19.61 -10.49
C ASP A 90 -14.21 -20.37 -9.21
N ALA A 91 -15.26 -20.65 -8.43
CA ALA A 91 -15.13 -21.45 -7.23
C ALA A 91 -14.63 -22.86 -7.57
N GLN A 92 -13.68 -23.33 -6.78
CA GLN A 92 -13.11 -24.67 -6.93
C GLN A 92 -13.60 -25.58 -5.81
N THR A 93 -13.22 -26.87 -5.89
CA THR A 93 -13.52 -27.87 -4.88
C THR A 93 -13.07 -27.42 -3.49
N ALA A 94 -13.94 -27.68 -2.50
CA ALA A 94 -13.67 -27.29 -1.13
C ALA A 94 -12.46 -28.04 -0.56
N LEU A 95 -11.61 -27.31 0.16
CA LEU A 95 -10.50 -27.85 0.93
C LEU A 95 -10.82 -27.70 2.42
N LEU A 96 -11.00 -28.83 3.10
CA LEU A 96 -11.55 -28.91 4.47
C LEU A 96 -10.56 -29.55 5.46
N GLN A 97 -9.28 -29.21 5.35
CA GLN A 97 -8.21 -29.82 6.14
C GLN A 97 -7.49 -28.77 6.99
N PRO A 98 -7.04 -29.11 8.21
CA PRO A 98 -6.25 -28.19 9.03
C PRO A 98 -4.89 -27.90 8.37
N VAL A 99 -4.30 -26.74 8.67
CA VAL A 99 -3.10 -26.26 7.96
C VAL A 99 -1.88 -27.21 8.07
N HIS A 100 -1.82 -28.06 9.08
CA HIS A 100 -0.70 -28.98 9.30
C HIS A 100 -0.76 -30.23 8.40
N GLU A 101 -1.93 -30.54 7.84
CA GLU A 101 -2.12 -31.61 6.85
C GLU A 101 -1.93 -31.10 5.41
N LEU A 102 -1.90 -29.77 5.21
CA LEU A 102 -1.69 -29.19 3.89
C LEU A 102 -0.24 -29.31 3.44
N ALA A 103 -0.06 -29.40 2.12
CA ALA A 103 1.24 -29.21 1.50
C ALA A 103 1.87 -27.86 1.91
N SER A 104 3.20 -27.78 1.80
CA SER A 104 3.96 -26.60 2.19
C SER A 104 3.45 -25.32 1.51
N LEU A 105 3.23 -24.28 2.31
CA LEU A 105 2.69 -23.01 1.83
C LEU A 105 3.75 -22.17 1.10
N THR A 106 3.56 -21.84 -0.18
CA THR A 106 4.47 -20.95 -0.92
C THR A 106 3.81 -19.61 -1.20
N LEU A 107 4.55 -18.51 -1.01
CA LEU A 107 4.09 -17.17 -1.36
C LEU A 107 4.80 -16.74 -2.64
N ARG A 108 4.03 -16.61 -3.72
CA ARG A 108 4.53 -16.24 -5.05
C ARG A 108 4.17 -14.77 -5.33
N PRO A 109 5.14 -13.86 -5.47
CA PRO A 109 4.87 -12.47 -5.84
C PRO A 109 4.15 -12.39 -7.19
N VAL A 110 3.10 -11.58 -7.27
CA VAL A 110 2.36 -11.35 -8.52
C VAL A 110 3.17 -10.46 -9.44
N LYS A 111 3.59 -11.02 -10.58
CA LYS A 111 4.39 -10.35 -11.62
C LYS A 111 3.70 -10.50 -12.98
N GLY A 112 3.84 -9.48 -13.84
CA GLY A 112 3.25 -9.47 -15.18
C GLY A 112 1.76 -9.08 -15.22
N THR A 113 1.31 -8.70 -16.42
CA THR A 113 -0.02 -8.12 -16.65
C THR A 113 -1.14 -9.13 -16.42
N GLN A 114 -0.98 -10.36 -16.91
CA GLN A 114 -2.01 -11.41 -16.80
C GLN A 114 -2.25 -11.82 -15.35
N ALA A 115 -1.20 -12.18 -14.61
CA ALA A 115 -1.32 -12.53 -13.19
C ALA A 115 -1.84 -11.36 -12.35
N SER A 116 -1.45 -10.12 -12.69
CA SER A 116 -1.98 -8.91 -12.06
C SER A 116 -3.48 -8.75 -12.27
N ARG A 117 -3.98 -9.01 -13.49
CA ARG A 117 -5.41 -8.94 -13.81
C ARG A 117 -6.18 -10.01 -13.04
N LEU A 118 -5.70 -11.25 -13.05
CA LEU A 118 -6.33 -12.37 -12.37
C LEU A 118 -6.41 -12.14 -10.85
N TRP A 119 -5.32 -11.65 -10.24
CA TRP A 119 -5.32 -11.27 -8.82
C TRP A 119 -6.37 -10.19 -8.51
N ASN A 120 -6.48 -9.16 -9.37
CA ASN A 120 -7.46 -8.10 -9.18
C ASN A 120 -8.90 -8.62 -9.29
N GLU A 121 -9.14 -9.56 -10.20
CA GLU A 121 -10.44 -10.20 -10.37
C GLU A 121 -10.83 -11.04 -9.15
N PHE A 122 -9.93 -11.86 -8.60
CA PHE A 122 -10.19 -12.59 -7.34
C PHE A 122 -10.55 -11.64 -6.19
N ILE A 123 -9.83 -10.53 -6.05
CA ILE A 123 -10.11 -9.54 -5.01
C ILE A 123 -11.42 -8.80 -5.27
N ALA A 124 -11.73 -8.46 -6.53
CA ALA A 124 -12.99 -7.83 -6.89
C ALA A 124 -14.18 -8.74 -6.61
N ARG A 125 -14.03 -10.04 -6.89
CA ARG A 125 -15.08 -11.06 -6.79
C ARG A 125 -15.34 -11.52 -5.35
N TYR A 126 -14.28 -11.75 -4.56
CA TYR A 126 -14.41 -12.48 -3.29
C TYR A 126 -13.99 -11.70 -2.04
N HIS A 127 -13.18 -10.64 -2.17
CA HIS A 127 -12.84 -9.85 -1.00
C HIS A 127 -13.99 -8.89 -0.69
N TYR A 128 -14.43 -8.82 0.57
CA TYR A 128 -15.61 -8.03 0.95
C TYR A 128 -15.50 -6.52 0.68
N LEU A 129 -14.30 -5.96 0.70
CA LEU A 129 -14.03 -4.57 0.31
C LEU A 129 -13.89 -4.37 -1.22
N GLY A 130 -13.97 -5.43 -2.00
CA GLY A 130 -13.67 -5.45 -3.42
C GLY A 130 -12.26 -4.96 -3.77
N TYR A 131 -12.03 -4.76 -5.07
CA TYR A 131 -10.79 -4.20 -5.57
C TYR A 131 -10.78 -2.68 -5.48
N THR A 132 -9.65 -2.14 -5.01
CA THR A 132 -9.34 -0.72 -5.11
C THR A 132 -7.86 -0.58 -5.47
N PRO A 133 -7.51 0.31 -6.42
CA PRO A 133 -6.10 0.55 -6.75
C PRO A 133 -5.30 0.97 -5.52
N MET A 134 -4.17 0.29 -5.29
CA MET A 134 -3.21 0.69 -4.27
C MET A 134 -2.28 1.76 -4.82
N SER A 135 -2.01 2.78 -4.00
CA SER A 135 -1.08 3.85 -4.31
C SER A 135 0.32 3.58 -3.76
N GLY A 136 1.35 4.02 -4.48
CA GLY A 136 2.74 3.94 -4.02
C GLY A 136 3.34 2.54 -4.16
N SER A 137 4.39 2.29 -3.37
CA SER A 137 5.06 0.99 -3.28
C SER A 137 4.07 -0.08 -2.80
N GLN A 138 4.05 -1.23 -3.49
CA GLN A 138 3.17 -2.34 -3.19
C GLN A 138 3.74 -3.69 -3.64
N ILE A 139 3.42 -4.74 -2.90
CA ILE A 139 3.65 -6.12 -3.31
C ILE A 139 2.36 -6.90 -3.11
N ARG A 140 2.03 -7.75 -4.08
CA ARG A 140 0.90 -8.67 -4.04
C ARG A 140 1.42 -10.09 -4.09
N TYR A 141 0.79 -10.98 -3.36
CA TYR A 141 1.12 -12.40 -3.32
C TYR A 141 -0.09 -13.25 -3.64
N ASN A 142 0.16 -14.32 -4.38
CA ASN A 142 -0.65 -15.53 -4.37
C ASN A 142 -0.04 -16.52 -3.39
N VAL A 143 -0.86 -17.18 -2.59
CA VAL A 143 -0.43 -18.21 -1.64
C VAL A 143 -0.93 -19.55 -2.12
N PHE A 144 -0.02 -20.50 -2.23
CA PHE A 144 -0.32 -21.85 -2.67
C PHE A 144 -0.02 -22.87 -1.57
N ALA A 145 -0.86 -23.89 -1.43
CA ALA A 145 -0.54 -25.14 -0.73
C ALA A 145 -0.22 -26.19 -1.82
N GLY A 146 1.07 -26.51 -2.01
CA GLY A 146 1.50 -27.21 -3.23
C GLY A 146 1.22 -26.33 -4.45
N GLU A 147 0.40 -26.81 -5.39
CA GLU A 147 -0.06 -26.06 -6.55
C GLU A 147 -1.48 -25.47 -6.41
N GLN A 148 -2.18 -25.75 -5.31
CA GLN A 148 -3.51 -25.21 -5.09
C GLN A 148 -3.44 -23.78 -4.54
N LEU A 149 -4.04 -22.82 -5.25
CA LEU A 149 -4.19 -21.45 -4.76
C LEU A 149 -5.16 -21.43 -3.57
N VAL A 150 -4.70 -20.94 -2.42
CA VAL A 150 -5.51 -20.93 -1.18
C VAL A 150 -5.82 -19.53 -0.66
N ALA A 151 -4.96 -18.55 -0.96
CA ALA A 151 -5.13 -17.19 -0.45
C ALA A 151 -4.41 -16.15 -1.31
N LEU A 152 -4.81 -14.90 -1.12
CA LEU A 152 -4.24 -13.72 -1.78
C LEU A 152 -3.96 -12.64 -0.73
N LEU A 153 -2.81 -11.98 -0.84
CA LEU A 153 -2.44 -10.86 0.03
C LEU A 153 -1.96 -9.67 -0.78
N SER A 154 -2.17 -8.47 -0.27
CA SER A 154 -1.45 -7.29 -0.71
C SER A 154 -0.92 -6.48 0.46
N PHE A 155 0.23 -5.87 0.19
CA PHE A 155 0.89 -4.91 1.05
C PHE A 155 1.17 -3.64 0.26
N GLY A 156 0.93 -2.50 0.88
CA GLY A 156 1.09 -1.19 0.27
C GLY A 156 1.55 -0.13 1.26
N ALA A 157 1.49 1.13 0.82
CA ALA A 157 1.79 2.27 1.67
C ALA A 157 0.90 2.31 2.93
N SER A 158 1.49 2.70 4.05
CA SER A 158 0.80 2.89 5.33
C SER A 158 -0.21 4.05 5.29
N ALA A 159 -1.12 4.04 6.27
CA ALA A 159 -1.99 5.17 6.55
C ALA A 159 -1.17 6.39 6.96
N TRP A 160 -1.54 7.56 6.43
CA TRP A 160 -0.77 8.79 6.65
C TRP A 160 -0.68 9.17 8.13
N LYS A 161 -1.81 9.10 8.84
CA LYS A 161 -1.91 9.38 10.27
C LYS A 161 -2.91 8.42 10.90
N LEU A 162 -2.56 7.88 12.06
CA LEU A 162 -3.28 6.81 12.74
C LEU A 162 -3.00 6.84 14.25
N ALA A 163 -3.87 7.48 15.02
CA ALA A 163 -3.60 7.77 16.44
C ALA A 163 -3.16 6.55 17.29
N GLY A 164 -3.72 5.36 17.06
CA GLY A 164 -3.31 4.14 17.76
C GLY A 164 -1.85 3.73 17.51
N ARG A 165 -1.40 3.81 16.25
CA ARG A 165 -0.02 3.52 15.88
C ARG A 165 0.93 4.58 16.42
N GLU A 166 0.53 5.84 16.35
CA GLU A 166 1.34 6.96 16.81
C GLU A 166 1.63 6.85 18.31
N ARG A 167 0.62 6.48 19.12
CA ARG A 167 0.82 6.20 20.55
C ARG A 167 1.71 4.98 20.81
N TYR A 168 1.57 3.93 19.99
CA TYR A 168 2.39 2.72 20.13
C TYR A 168 3.87 2.97 19.83
N ILE A 169 4.16 3.74 18.77
CA ILE A 169 5.54 4.05 18.37
C ILE A 169 6.13 5.16 19.27
N GLY A 170 5.34 6.17 19.63
CA GLY A 170 5.82 7.32 20.40
C GLY A 170 6.63 8.33 19.59
N TRP A 171 6.65 8.22 18.25
CA TRP A 171 7.36 9.14 17.37
C TRP A 171 6.68 10.53 17.26
N GLN A 172 7.50 11.55 17.02
CA GLN A 172 7.07 12.91 16.72
C GLN A 172 6.72 13.07 15.25
N GLU A 173 6.10 14.21 14.91
CA GLU A 173 5.66 14.46 13.53
C GLU A 173 6.82 14.42 12.51
N ARG A 174 7.98 15.00 12.87
CA ARG A 174 9.17 15.01 12.00
C ARG A 174 9.67 13.59 11.71
N GLU A 175 9.75 12.75 12.73
CA GLU A 175 10.16 11.33 12.62
C GLU A 175 9.16 10.53 11.80
N ARG A 176 7.85 10.69 12.05
CA ARG A 176 6.79 10.08 11.24
C ARG A 176 6.95 10.47 9.77
N MET A 177 7.08 11.76 9.46
CA MET A 177 7.21 12.24 8.08
C MET A 177 8.41 11.61 7.34
N LYS A 178 9.53 11.43 8.06
CA LYS A 178 10.76 10.81 7.53
C LYS A 178 10.64 9.29 7.39
N ASN A 179 10.07 8.61 8.39
CA ASN A 179 10.17 7.15 8.55
C ASN A 179 8.88 6.39 8.21
N LEU A 180 7.77 7.07 7.88
CA LEU A 180 6.48 6.42 7.59
C LEU A 180 6.57 5.36 6.47
N GLN A 181 7.50 5.54 5.52
CA GLN A 181 7.76 4.56 4.45
C GLN A 181 8.22 3.19 4.96
N LEU A 182 8.79 3.13 6.17
CA LEU A 182 9.22 1.87 6.81
C LEU A 182 8.05 1.10 7.43
N VAL A 183 6.85 1.68 7.44
CA VAL A 183 5.60 1.02 7.82
C VAL A 183 4.84 0.62 6.56
N VAL A 184 4.44 -0.64 6.45
CA VAL A 184 3.65 -1.13 5.31
C VAL A 184 2.32 -1.71 5.76
N ASN A 185 1.27 -1.40 5.01
CA ASN A 185 -0.10 -1.81 5.33
C ASN A 185 -0.45 -3.10 4.61
N ASN A 186 -0.93 -4.11 5.34
CA ASN A 186 -1.62 -5.26 4.74
C ASN A 186 -3.01 -4.83 4.26
N ALA A 187 -3.10 -4.44 2.99
CA ALA A 187 -4.28 -3.79 2.43
C ALA A 187 -5.39 -4.77 2.03
N ARG A 188 -5.05 -6.01 1.65
CA ARG A 188 -5.99 -7.10 1.36
C ARG A 188 -5.46 -8.40 1.90
N PHE A 189 -6.34 -9.17 2.52
CA PHE A 189 -6.07 -10.55 2.90
C PHE A 189 -7.34 -11.37 2.63
N LEU A 190 -7.26 -12.24 1.63
CA LEU A 190 -8.35 -13.09 1.19
C LEU A 190 -7.91 -14.54 1.34
N ILE A 191 -8.59 -15.31 2.18
CA ILE A 191 -8.63 -16.77 2.05
C ILE A 191 -9.78 -17.08 1.08
N LEU A 192 -9.54 -17.91 0.07
CA LEU A 192 -10.58 -18.19 -0.94
C LEU A 192 -11.80 -18.88 -0.29
N PRO A 193 -13.03 -18.59 -0.73
CA PRO A 193 -14.24 -19.04 -0.02
C PRO A 193 -14.39 -20.56 0.13
N TRP A 194 -13.82 -21.34 -0.79
CA TRP A 194 -13.83 -22.80 -0.75
C TRP A 194 -12.70 -23.38 0.12
N ILE A 195 -11.90 -22.55 0.78
CA ILE A 195 -10.78 -22.99 1.63
C ILE A 195 -11.18 -22.83 3.10
N GLN A 196 -11.41 -23.96 3.77
CA GLN A 196 -11.70 -24.02 5.19
C GLN A 196 -10.58 -24.76 5.90
N SER A 197 -9.58 -24.02 6.35
CA SER A 197 -8.40 -24.59 7.01
C SER A 197 -8.06 -23.87 8.30
N LYS A 198 -8.22 -24.59 9.43
CA LYS A 198 -7.90 -24.07 10.76
C LYS A 198 -6.41 -23.74 10.84
N GLY A 199 -6.10 -22.51 11.27
CA GLY A 199 -4.72 -22.03 11.43
C GLY A 199 -4.04 -21.55 10.14
N LEU A 200 -4.68 -21.67 8.98
CA LEU A 200 -4.10 -21.24 7.70
C LEU A 200 -3.75 -19.75 7.69
N ALA A 201 -4.69 -18.90 8.10
CA ALA A 201 -4.50 -17.46 8.04
C ALA A 201 -3.31 -16.98 8.90
N SER A 202 -3.17 -17.45 10.13
CA SER A 202 -2.05 -17.06 11.00
C SER A 202 -0.71 -17.65 10.53
N LYS A 203 -0.71 -18.85 9.95
CA LYS A 203 0.49 -19.45 9.33
C LYS A 203 0.97 -18.62 8.13
N ILE A 204 0.05 -18.14 7.30
CA ILE A 204 0.35 -17.25 6.17
C ILE A 204 0.93 -15.92 6.67
N LEU A 205 0.30 -15.28 7.66
CA LEU A 205 0.80 -14.04 8.26
C LEU A 205 2.23 -14.20 8.82
N SER A 206 2.51 -15.35 9.46
CA SER A 206 3.85 -15.67 9.97
C SER A 206 4.88 -15.90 8.85
N ARG A 207 4.47 -16.43 7.69
CA ARG A 207 5.37 -16.60 6.54
C ARG A 207 5.64 -15.27 5.84
N VAL A 208 4.61 -14.46 5.59
CA VAL A 208 4.78 -13.17 4.90
C VAL A 208 5.64 -12.18 5.71
N ALA A 209 5.55 -12.21 7.05
CA ALA A 209 6.41 -11.41 7.92
C ALA A 209 7.91 -11.69 7.75
N ARG A 210 8.29 -12.89 7.30
CA ARG A 210 9.70 -13.26 7.02
C ARG A 210 10.11 -12.93 5.59
N GLN A 211 9.22 -13.18 4.63
CA GLN A 211 9.55 -13.05 3.20
C GLN A 211 9.46 -11.61 2.70
N LEU A 212 8.38 -10.89 3.05
CA LEU A 212 8.11 -9.58 2.48
C LEU A 212 9.21 -8.54 2.74
N PRO A 213 9.85 -8.46 3.93
CA PRO A 213 10.93 -7.49 4.12
C PRO A 213 12.08 -7.65 3.14
N LEU A 214 12.37 -8.90 2.73
CA LEU A 214 13.40 -9.21 1.73
C LEU A 214 12.96 -8.80 0.34
N ASP A 215 11.75 -9.22 -0.07
CA ASP A 215 11.18 -8.87 -1.38
C ASP A 215 11.03 -7.34 -1.54
N TRP A 216 10.70 -6.64 -0.45
CA TRP A 216 10.55 -5.19 -0.43
C TRP A 216 11.90 -4.49 -0.59
N GLN A 217 12.95 -4.97 0.08
CA GLN A 217 14.30 -4.45 -0.11
C GLN A 217 14.79 -4.66 -1.54
N GLN A 218 14.62 -5.87 -2.06
CA GLN A 218 15.04 -6.20 -3.43
C GLN A 218 14.35 -5.28 -4.44
N ARG A 219 13.07 -4.96 -4.22
CA ARG A 219 12.29 -4.14 -5.15
C ARG A 219 12.50 -2.64 -4.98
N TYR A 220 12.58 -2.15 -3.74
CA TYR A 220 12.49 -0.72 -3.42
C TYR A 220 13.73 -0.14 -2.75
N GLY A 221 14.74 -0.96 -2.44
CA GLY A 221 16.01 -0.52 -1.86
C GLY A 221 15.98 -0.31 -0.34
N TYR A 222 14.89 -0.64 0.35
CA TYR A 222 14.79 -0.52 1.81
C TYR A 222 13.94 -1.62 2.44
N ARG A 223 14.18 -1.91 3.72
CA ARG A 223 13.42 -2.91 4.50
C ARG A 223 12.36 -2.23 5.37
N PRO A 224 11.06 -2.58 5.25
CA PRO A 224 10.05 -2.24 6.23
C PRO A 224 10.43 -2.80 7.61
N VAL A 225 9.99 -2.12 8.67
CA VAL A 225 10.25 -2.51 10.06
C VAL A 225 8.98 -2.78 10.86
N LEU A 226 7.82 -2.37 10.33
CA LEU A 226 6.52 -2.53 10.97
C LEU A 226 5.45 -2.83 9.92
N PHE A 227 4.59 -3.80 10.20
CA PHE A 227 3.32 -3.94 9.51
C PHE A 227 2.18 -3.26 10.28
N GLU A 228 1.19 -2.80 9.52
CA GLU A 228 -0.11 -2.41 10.04
C GLU A 228 -1.23 -3.05 9.23
N THR A 229 -2.40 -3.22 9.83
CA THR A 229 -3.63 -3.62 9.13
C THR A 229 -4.85 -3.05 9.83
N PHE A 230 -5.99 -3.10 9.14
CA PHE A 230 -7.28 -2.63 9.64
C PHE A 230 -8.33 -3.72 9.45
N VAL A 231 -8.91 -4.16 10.56
CA VAL A 231 -9.94 -5.21 10.57
C VAL A 231 -11.27 -4.59 10.93
N GLU A 232 -12.28 -4.72 10.08
CA GLU A 232 -13.63 -4.23 10.36
C GLU A 232 -14.23 -4.95 11.58
N SER A 233 -14.40 -4.22 12.68
CA SER A 233 -14.63 -4.80 14.01
C SER A 233 -15.96 -5.54 14.13
N GLU A 234 -17.01 -5.04 13.47
CA GLU A 234 -18.34 -5.65 13.49
C GLU A 234 -18.39 -6.94 12.64
N ARG A 235 -17.54 -7.03 11.62
CA ARG A 235 -17.53 -8.18 10.69
C ARG A 235 -16.55 -9.27 11.12
N HIS A 236 -15.44 -8.90 11.74
CA HIS A 236 -14.32 -9.79 11.98
C HIS A 236 -13.68 -9.54 13.35
N ARG A 237 -13.46 -10.62 14.11
CA ARG A 237 -12.82 -10.58 15.44
C ARG A 237 -11.30 -10.41 15.41
N GLY A 238 -10.67 -10.35 14.23
CA GLY A 238 -9.20 -10.26 14.10
C GLY A 238 -8.40 -11.45 14.66
N THR A 239 -9.04 -12.61 14.85
CA THR A 239 -8.46 -13.79 15.53
C THR A 239 -7.17 -14.28 14.90
N CYS A 240 -7.07 -14.25 13.55
CA CYS A 240 -5.87 -14.67 12.84
C CYS A 240 -4.67 -13.74 13.11
N TYR A 241 -4.90 -12.43 13.26
CA TYR A 241 -3.87 -11.46 13.60
C TYR A 241 -3.39 -11.65 15.04
N LYS A 242 -4.33 -11.82 15.99
CA LYS A 242 -3.98 -12.16 17.38
C LYS A 242 -3.16 -13.46 17.46
N ALA A 243 -3.60 -14.51 16.76
CA ALA A 243 -2.91 -15.81 16.73
C ALA A 243 -1.53 -15.75 16.02
N ALA A 244 -1.30 -14.74 15.18
CA ALA A 244 -0.01 -14.47 14.55
C ALA A 244 0.85 -13.47 15.36
N ASN A 245 0.51 -13.20 16.62
CA ASN A 245 1.21 -12.28 17.53
C ASN A 245 1.23 -10.81 17.06
N TRP A 246 0.19 -10.37 16.36
CA TRP A 246 -0.01 -8.95 16.10
C TRP A 246 -0.51 -8.25 17.37
N VAL A 247 -0.10 -7.01 17.57
CA VAL A 247 -0.48 -6.17 18.70
C VAL A 247 -1.69 -5.32 18.30
N HIS A 248 -2.79 -5.44 19.05
CA HIS A 248 -3.93 -4.54 18.91
C HIS A 248 -3.62 -3.20 19.60
N VAL A 249 -3.78 -2.09 18.88
CA VAL A 249 -3.41 -0.74 19.37
C VAL A 249 -4.59 0.23 19.37
N GLY A 250 -5.80 -0.32 19.46
CA GLY A 250 -7.05 0.43 19.48
C GLY A 250 -7.78 0.42 18.14
N GLN A 251 -8.64 1.42 17.93
CA GLN A 251 -9.59 1.47 16.83
C GLN A 251 -9.50 2.77 16.03
N THR A 252 -9.92 2.70 14.77
CA THR A 252 -10.15 3.88 13.94
C THR A 252 -11.44 4.59 14.37
N THR A 253 -11.55 5.88 14.09
CA THR A 253 -12.75 6.69 14.41
C THR A 253 -13.84 6.63 13.34
N GLY A 254 -13.69 5.77 12.33
CA GLY A 254 -14.68 5.63 11.26
C GLY A 254 -14.93 6.88 10.40
N ARG A 255 -14.07 7.89 10.46
CA ARG A 255 -14.24 9.15 9.70
C ARG A 255 -13.89 9.02 8.21
N GLY A 256 -13.13 8.02 7.79
CA GLY A 256 -12.64 7.93 6.41
C GLY A 256 -11.51 8.93 6.09
N LYS A 257 -10.75 8.62 5.04
CA LYS A 257 -9.45 9.26 4.74
C LYS A 257 -9.54 10.75 4.35
N LYS A 258 -10.67 11.17 3.77
CA LYS A 258 -10.88 12.54 3.24
C LYS A 258 -12.00 13.30 3.94
N SER A 259 -12.45 12.83 5.11
CA SER A 259 -13.56 13.49 5.77
C SER A 259 -13.14 14.85 6.33
N VAL A 260 -13.97 15.83 6.04
CA VAL A 260 -13.94 17.17 6.64
C VAL A 260 -14.82 17.24 7.89
N VAL A 261 -15.63 16.21 8.14
CA VAL A 261 -16.54 16.11 9.30
C VAL A 261 -15.96 15.19 10.38
N HIS A 262 -16.27 15.49 11.64
CA HIS A 262 -15.79 14.75 12.80
C HIS A 262 -16.68 13.54 13.18
N ARG A 263 -17.63 13.17 12.32
CA ARG A 263 -18.58 12.08 12.53
C ARG A 263 -18.12 10.78 11.87
N GLN A 264 -18.55 9.65 12.42
CA GLN A 264 -18.35 8.33 11.81
C GLN A 264 -19.21 8.23 10.53
N ILE A 265 -18.56 7.88 9.42
CA ILE A 265 -19.19 7.71 8.09
C ILE A 265 -18.83 6.37 7.43
N ILE A 266 -17.85 5.64 7.98
CA ILE A 266 -17.46 4.30 7.56
C ILE A 266 -17.33 3.39 8.79
N PRO A 267 -17.38 2.06 8.61
CA PRO A 267 -17.23 1.12 9.71
C PRO A 267 -15.95 1.35 10.52
N ILE A 268 -16.06 1.17 11.83
CA ILE A 268 -14.92 1.17 12.74
C ILE A 268 -14.06 -0.07 12.45
N LYS A 269 -12.75 0.15 12.53
CA LYS A 269 -11.75 -0.90 12.31
C LYS A 269 -10.78 -0.97 13.45
N ASP A 270 -10.51 -2.18 13.91
CA ASP A 270 -9.39 -2.49 14.80
C ASP A 270 -8.07 -2.29 14.09
N ILE A 271 -7.13 -1.69 14.80
CA ILE A 271 -5.79 -1.41 14.34
C ILE A 271 -4.87 -2.48 14.92
N TRP A 272 -4.23 -3.23 14.05
CA TRP A 272 -3.25 -4.24 14.43
C TRP A 272 -1.90 -3.90 13.84
N LEU A 273 -0.85 -4.03 14.66
CA LEU A 273 0.54 -3.81 14.27
C LEU A 273 1.36 -5.09 14.44
N TYR A 274 2.38 -5.28 13.61
CA TYR A 274 3.34 -6.36 13.77
C TYR A 274 4.77 -5.85 13.58
N PRO A 275 5.56 -5.78 14.67
CA PRO A 275 6.99 -5.48 14.59
C PRO A 275 7.73 -6.55 13.79
N LEU A 276 8.39 -6.15 12.70
CA LEU A 276 9.21 -7.07 11.89
C LEU A 276 10.59 -7.32 12.50
N ARG A 277 10.95 -6.52 13.51
CA ARG A 277 12.22 -6.54 14.21
C ARG A 277 12.07 -5.94 15.61
N LYS A 278 12.92 -6.40 16.54
CA LYS A 278 12.86 -6.02 17.97
C LYS A 278 13.05 -4.52 18.19
N ASP A 279 13.92 -3.90 17.40
CA ASP A 279 14.29 -2.48 17.41
C ASP A 279 13.42 -1.60 16.49
N SER A 280 12.25 -2.10 16.04
CA SER A 280 11.39 -1.38 15.09
C SER A 280 11.00 0.02 15.56
N VAL A 281 10.56 0.17 16.82
CA VAL A 281 10.20 1.49 17.40
C VAL A 281 11.41 2.41 17.43
N SER A 282 12.56 1.94 17.90
CA SER A 282 13.79 2.73 17.93
C SER A 282 14.24 3.21 16.55
N ILE A 283 14.03 2.43 15.49
CA ILE A 283 14.32 2.85 14.12
C ILE A 283 13.33 3.91 13.64
N LEU A 284 12.04 3.76 13.97
CA LEU A 284 11.00 4.67 13.54
C LEU A 284 11.12 6.06 14.21
N CYS A 285 11.73 6.14 15.40
CA CYS A 285 11.99 7.41 16.11
C CYS A 285 13.35 8.07 15.76
N ARG A 286 14.05 7.66 14.69
CA ARG A 286 15.37 8.23 14.29
C ARG A 286 15.32 9.26 13.17
#